data_AF-A0A7R8C3H1-F1
#
_entry.id   AF-A0A7R8C3H1-F1
#
_cell.length_a   1.000
_cell.length_b   1.000
_cell.length_c   1.000
_cell.angle_alpha   90.00
_cell.angle_beta   90.00
_cell.angle_gamma   90.00
#
_symmetry.space_group_name_H-M   'P 1'
#
loop_
_entity.id
_entity.type
_entity.pdbx_description
1 polymer ?
#
loop_
_entity_poly.entity_id
_entity_poly.type
_entity_poly.pdbx_seq_one_letter_code
_entity_poly.pdbx_strand_id
1 'polypeptide(L)'
;MQYILLNVYRLAIRRERSAESFRPDQLNSGTTDFNDFGPTLSKTMKYTSYILALQLCVILGFSSCYSQSTIFNETQKLKRYFNATSSDVGNGGHLFLDILTNWKGESDIKIIQSQIVSFYFKLFENIEDNKTIQNSLDIIKEELRVKVFNSSNSKMEDFKKLIQTPVNDQRVQRKAIYELFNVITELSKSNSKMRKRRQNLFRGWRASK
;
A
#
# COMPACT_ATOMS: atom_id res chain seq x y z
N MET A 1 -8.63 -12.56 -21.73
CA MET A 1 -8.26 -11.12 -21.82
C MET A 1 -9.05 -10.37 -22.89
N GLN A 2 -9.04 -10.77 -24.17
CA GLN A 2 -9.84 -10.11 -25.22
C GLN A 2 -11.37 -10.16 -25.00
N TYR A 3 -11.91 -11.27 -24.48
CA TYR A 3 -13.36 -11.44 -24.29
C TYR A 3 -13.99 -10.51 -23.24
N ILE A 4 -13.23 -10.13 -22.20
CA ILE A 4 -13.75 -9.29 -21.11
C ILE A 4 -13.74 -7.82 -21.54
N LEU A 5 -12.67 -7.37 -22.21
CA LEU A 5 -12.59 -6.05 -22.82
C LEU A 5 -13.67 -5.83 -23.90
N LEU A 6 -13.93 -6.85 -24.74
CA LEU A 6 -14.99 -6.78 -25.75
C LEU A 6 -16.38 -6.67 -25.14
N ASN A 7 -16.65 -7.35 -24.02
CA ASN A 7 -17.94 -7.29 -23.33
C ASN A 7 -18.17 -5.95 -22.63
N VAL A 8 -17.13 -5.35 -22.03
CA VAL A 8 -17.23 -4.03 -21.42
C VAL A 8 -17.43 -2.95 -22.49
N TYR A 9 -16.71 -3.02 -23.61
CA TYR A 9 -16.93 -2.11 -24.75
C TYR A 9 -18.31 -2.32 -25.41
N ARG A 10 -18.78 -3.57 -25.56
CA ARG A 10 -20.14 -3.85 -26.05
C ARG A 10 -21.23 -3.30 -25.14
N LEU A 11 -21.05 -3.39 -23.82
CA LEU A 11 -22.02 -2.85 -22.86
C LEU A 11 -22.05 -1.32 -22.85
N ALA A 12 -20.90 -0.67 -23.06
CA ALA A 12 -20.82 0.78 -23.22
C ALA A 12 -21.54 1.26 -24.50
N ILE A 13 -21.29 0.63 -25.65
CA ILE A 13 -21.92 0.98 -26.93
C ILE A 13 -23.42 0.67 -26.95
N ARG A 14 -23.87 -0.37 -26.24
CA ARG A 14 -25.30 -0.73 -26.15
C ARG A 14 -26.09 0.26 -25.30
N ARG A 15 -25.45 0.96 -24.36
CA ARG A 15 -26.08 1.97 -23.50
C ARG A 15 -26.25 3.33 -24.21
N GLU A 16 -25.39 3.65 -25.17
CA GLU A 16 -25.54 4.85 -26.02
C GLU A 16 -26.70 4.73 -27.02
N ARG A 17 -26.92 3.55 -27.63
CA ARG A 17 -28.06 3.38 -28.56
C ARG A 17 -29.45 3.38 -27.89
N SER A 18 -29.53 3.13 -26.59
CA SER A 18 -30.79 3.25 -25.84
C SER A 18 -31.20 4.69 -25.53
N ALA A 19 -30.36 5.69 -25.84
CA ALA A 19 -30.70 7.10 -25.70
C ALA A 19 -31.16 7.77 -27.02
N GLU A 20 -31.19 7.03 -28.14
CA GLU A 20 -31.49 7.58 -29.48
C GLU A 20 -32.87 7.19 -30.05
N SER A 21 -33.76 6.55 -29.27
CA SER A 21 -35.13 6.27 -29.73
C SER A 21 -36.16 7.24 -29.12
N PHE A 22 -36.20 8.47 -29.62
CA PHE A 22 -37.41 9.29 -29.52
C PHE A 22 -37.53 10.22 -30.73
N ARG A 23 -38.42 9.85 -31.66
CA ARG A 23 -38.98 10.69 -32.75
C ARG A 23 -40.11 9.92 -33.44
N PRO A 24 -41.02 10.56 -34.21
CA PRO A 24 -41.58 11.93 -34.16
C PRO A 24 -43.15 11.88 -34.17
N ASP A 25 -43.93 12.96 -34.01
CA ASP A 25 -44.50 13.70 -35.15
C ASP A 25 -45.39 14.91 -34.75
N GLN A 26 -45.19 16.01 -35.52
CA GLN A 26 -46.11 17.04 -36.04
C GLN A 26 -47.00 17.88 -35.09
N LEU A 27 -46.74 19.20 -34.98
CA LEU A 27 -47.50 20.30 -35.63
C LEU A 27 -47.11 21.71 -35.12
N ASN A 28 -46.66 22.54 -36.08
CA ASN A 28 -46.82 23.98 -36.27
C ASN A 28 -46.58 25.06 -35.17
N SER A 29 -45.77 26.03 -35.64
CA SER A 29 -45.84 27.49 -35.48
C SER A 29 -45.41 28.12 -34.15
N GLY A 30 -44.46 29.04 -34.24
CA GLY A 30 -44.12 30.00 -33.17
C GLY A 30 -42.66 30.39 -33.18
N THR A 31 -42.36 31.51 -33.84
CA THR A 31 -41.13 32.31 -33.67
C THR A 31 -40.79 32.52 -32.19
N THR A 32 -39.53 32.33 -31.79
CA THR A 32 -38.83 33.20 -30.82
C THR A 32 -37.35 32.82 -30.67
N ASP A 33 -36.52 33.81 -31.00
CA ASP A 33 -35.31 34.28 -30.32
C ASP A 33 -34.08 33.39 -30.12
N PHE A 34 -33.08 33.81 -30.89
CA PHE A 34 -31.67 33.49 -30.89
C PHE A 34 -30.95 34.17 -29.70
N ASN A 35 -31.30 33.85 -28.44
CA ASN A 35 -30.60 34.38 -27.26
C ASN A 35 -30.75 33.45 -26.03
N ASP A 36 -30.16 32.24 -26.05
CA ASP A 36 -30.01 31.44 -24.81
C ASP A 36 -28.74 30.57 -24.78
N PHE A 37 -27.60 31.18 -25.13
CA PHE A 37 -26.29 30.58 -24.94
C PHE A 37 -25.57 31.21 -23.74
N GLY A 38 -25.89 30.71 -22.53
CA GLY A 38 -25.04 30.78 -21.35
C GLY A 38 -25.78 30.41 -20.06
N PRO A 39 -25.22 29.62 -19.10
CA PRO A 39 -23.85 29.13 -18.95
C PRO A 39 -23.80 27.59 -18.73
N THR A 40 -23.51 26.80 -19.76
CA THR A 40 -23.37 25.32 -19.66
C THR A 40 -21.96 24.85 -19.31
N LEU A 41 -21.01 25.76 -19.08
CA LEU A 41 -19.62 25.43 -18.74
C LEU A 41 -19.47 24.87 -17.30
N SER A 42 -20.27 25.33 -16.34
CA SER A 42 -20.10 24.92 -14.93
C SER A 42 -20.62 23.51 -14.63
N LYS A 43 -21.61 23.03 -15.41
CA LYS A 43 -22.14 21.67 -15.33
C LYS A 43 -21.22 20.67 -16.06
N THR A 44 -20.72 21.03 -17.24
CA THR A 44 -19.78 20.19 -18.00
C THR A 44 -18.46 19.96 -17.26
N MET A 45 -17.92 20.96 -16.56
CA MET A 45 -16.74 20.80 -15.68
C MET A 45 -16.97 19.86 -14.48
N LYS A 46 -18.21 19.71 -14.00
CA LYS A 46 -18.52 18.78 -12.90
C LYS A 46 -18.60 17.34 -13.40
N TYR A 47 -19.25 17.09 -14.54
CA TYR A 47 -19.36 15.74 -15.09
C TYR A 47 -18.01 15.17 -15.52
N THR A 48 -17.12 15.98 -16.10
CA THR A 48 -15.75 15.56 -16.43
C THR A 48 -14.96 15.22 -15.17
N SER A 49 -15.09 15.98 -14.09
CA SER A 49 -14.48 15.68 -12.79
C SER A 49 -14.96 14.33 -12.22
N TYR A 50 -16.26 14.03 -12.29
CA TYR A 50 -16.78 12.72 -11.87
C TYR A 50 -16.30 11.56 -12.74
N ILE A 51 -16.19 11.77 -14.06
CA ILE A 51 -15.67 10.77 -15.00
C ILE A 51 -14.19 10.48 -14.70
N LEU A 52 -13.38 11.52 -14.47
CA LEU A 52 -11.97 11.37 -14.11
C LEU A 52 -11.81 10.70 -12.74
N ALA A 53 -12.62 11.06 -11.75
CA ALA A 53 -12.63 10.41 -10.44
C ALA A 53 -13.00 8.93 -10.55
N LEU A 54 -14.00 8.59 -11.38
CA LEU A 54 -14.41 7.21 -11.61
C LEU A 54 -13.33 6.41 -12.35
N GLN A 55 -12.66 7.01 -13.35
CA GLN A 55 -11.51 6.39 -14.02
C GLN A 55 -10.35 6.15 -13.04
N LEU A 56 -10.02 7.11 -12.19
CA LEU A 56 -9.01 6.94 -11.14
C LEU A 56 -9.39 5.83 -10.16
N CYS A 57 -10.65 5.80 -9.68
CA CYS A 57 -11.13 4.74 -8.80
C CYS A 57 -11.08 3.35 -9.46
N VAL A 58 -11.41 3.26 -10.75
CA VAL A 58 -11.34 2.02 -11.52
C VAL A 58 -9.88 1.55 -11.65
N ILE A 59 -8.96 2.43 -12.05
CA ILE A 59 -7.53 2.10 -12.21
C ILE A 59 -6.91 1.72 -10.86
N LEU A 60 -7.18 2.47 -9.79
CA LEU A 60 -6.65 2.21 -8.45
C LEU A 60 -7.24 0.94 -7.84
N GLY A 61 -8.55 0.70 -8.02
CA GLY A 61 -9.24 -0.50 -7.54
C GLY A 61 -8.76 -1.77 -8.23
N PHE A 62 -8.55 -1.72 -9.55
CA PHE A 62 -7.99 -2.85 -10.28
C PHE A 62 -6.52 -3.10 -9.92
N SER A 63 -5.69 -2.06 -9.83
CA SER A 63 -4.26 -2.19 -9.47
C SER A 63 -4.06 -2.92 -8.13
N SER A 64 -4.83 -2.56 -7.10
CA SER A 64 -4.79 -3.20 -5.77
C SER A 64 -5.25 -4.67 -5.80
N CYS A 65 -6.27 -4.99 -6.61
CA CYS A 65 -6.77 -6.37 -6.72
C CYS A 65 -5.83 -7.28 -7.54
N TYR A 66 -5.22 -6.75 -8.60
CA TYR A 66 -4.25 -7.47 -9.41
C TYR A 66 -2.95 -7.75 -8.65
N SER A 67 -2.46 -6.82 -7.83
CA SER A 67 -1.31 -7.09 -6.97
C SER A 67 -1.61 -8.17 -5.94
N GLN A 68 -2.78 -8.09 -5.28
CA GLN A 68 -3.17 -9.07 -4.25
C GLN A 68 -3.37 -10.49 -4.80
N SER A 69 -3.99 -10.62 -5.98
CA SER A 69 -4.14 -11.94 -6.64
C SER A 69 -2.80 -12.51 -7.10
N THR A 70 -1.87 -11.67 -7.56
CA THR A 70 -0.51 -12.10 -7.93
C THR A 70 0.25 -12.63 -6.72
N ILE A 71 0.27 -11.87 -5.62
CA ILE A 71 0.95 -12.30 -4.37
C ILE A 71 0.36 -13.60 -3.84
N PHE A 72 -0.97 -13.74 -3.87
CA PHE A 72 -1.63 -14.98 -3.46
C PHE A 72 -1.15 -16.16 -4.30
N ASN A 73 -1.13 -16.03 -5.62
CA ASN A 73 -0.69 -17.09 -6.53
C ASN A 73 0.79 -17.47 -6.31
N GLU A 74 1.69 -16.49 -6.17
CA GLU A 74 3.10 -16.75 -5.91
C GLU A 74 3.31 -17.40 -4.53
N THR A 75 2.56 -16.97 -3.51
CA THR A 75 2.58 -17.60 -2.19
C THR A 75 2.10 -19.05 -2.25
N GLN A 76 1.08 -19.36 -3.06
CA GLN A 76 0.61 -20.74 -3.24
C GLN A 76 1.67 -21.63 -3.91
N LYS A 77 2.43 -21.10 -4.88
CA LYS A 77 3.56 -21.84 -5.48
C LYS A 77 4.63 -22.16 -4.43
N LEU A 78 5.00 -21.18 -3.61
CA LEU A 78 5.96 -21.37 -2.52
C LEU A 78 5.45 -22.36 -1.48
N LYS A 79 4.17 -22.29 -1.09
CA LYS A 79 3.56 -23.28 -0.19
C LYS A 79 3.69 -24.70 -0.73
N ARG A 80 3.41 -24.91 -2.01
CA ARG A 80 3.57 -26.23 -2.64
C ARG A 80 5.03 -26.67 -2.67
N TYR A 81 5.94 -25.76 -3.00
CA TYR A 81 7.38 -26.05 -3.03
C TYR A 81 7.91 -26.51 -1.66
N PHE A 82 7.50 -25.86 -0.57
CA PHE A 82 7.89 -26.22 0.79
C PHE A 82 7.06 -27.34 1.41
N ASN A 83 6.14 -27.95 0.66
CA ASN A 83 5.13 -28.87 1.18
C ASN A 83 4.33 -28.28 2.37
N ALA A 84 4.17 -26.95 2.42
CA ALA A 84 3.51 -26.23 3.52
C ALA A 84 1.97 -26.35 3.51
N THR A 85 1.43 -27.28 2.73
CA THR A 85 0.00 -27.62 2.68
C THR A 85 -0.34 -28.90 3.44
N SER A 86 0.68 -29.62 3.93
CA SER A 86 0.48 -30.81 4.74
C SER A 86 -0.09 -30.46 6.12
N SER A 87 -0.83 -31.40 6.72
CA SER A 87 -1.56 -31.18 7.97
C SER A 87 -0.65 -30.95 9.18
N ASP A 88 0.59 -31.43 9.13
CA ASP A 88 1.60 -31.27 10.18
C ASP A 88 2.15 -29.84 10.30
N VAL A 89 2.01 -29.01 9.26
CA VAL A 89 2.48 -27.61 9.26
C VAL A 89 1.73 -26.75 10.28
N GLY A 90 0.49 -27.13 10.62
CA GLY A 90 -0.29 -26.46 11.67
C GLY A 90 0.05 -26.90 13.09
N ASN A 91 0.87 -27.95 13.25
CA ASN A 91 1.25 -28.44 14.57
C ASN A 91 2.17 -27.41 15.25
N GLY A 92 1.85 -27.05 16.49
CA GLY A 92 2.61 -26.03 17.24
C GLY A 92 2.10 -24.60 17.08
N GLY A 93 1.00 -24.38 16.35
CA GLY A 93 0.36 -23.06 16.24
C GLY A 93 1.01 -22.14 15.20
N HIS A 94 0.67 -20.85 15.23
CA HIS A 94 1.18 -19.90 14.24
C HIS A 94 2.53 -19.31 14.65
N LEU A 95 3.53 -19.36 13.77
CA LEU A 95 4.86 -18.80 14.04
C LEU A 95 4.85 -17.28 14.27
N PHE A 96 4.05 -16.54 13.49
CA PHE A 96 4.10 -15.07 13.48
C PHE A 96 2.74 -14.40 13.70
N LEU A 97 1.63 -15.05 13.33
CA LEU A 97 0.31 -14.42 13.34
C LEU A 97 -0.12 -14.06 14.77
N ASP A 98 0.10 -14.98 15.72
CA ASP A 98 -0.25 -14.75 17.13
C ASP A 98 0.58 -13.61 17.73
N ILE A 99 1.85 -13.49 17.32
CA ILE A 99 2.70 -12.38 17.74
C ILE A 99 2.16 -11.07 17.17
N LEU A 100 1.83 -11.02 15.87
CA LEU A 100 1.33 -9.82 15.20
C LEU A 100 0.00 -9.32 15.76
N THR A 101 -0.89 -10.20 16.20
CA THR A 101 -2.21 -9.83 16.75
C THR A 101 -2.13 -9.32 18.19
N ASN A 102 -1.09 -9.69 18.94
CA ASN A 102 -0.90 -9.27 20.33
C ASN A 102 -0.50 -7.79 20.48
N TRP A 103 0.13 -7.19 19.46
CA TRP A 103 0.57 -5.80 19.50
C TRP A 103 -0.44 -4.88 18.81
N LYS A 104 -0.87 -3.82 19.51
CA LYS A 104 -1.83 -2.83 18.99
C LYS A 104 -1.19 -1.47 18.64
N GLY A 105 0.00 -1.18 19.18
CA GLY A 105 0.71 0.07 18.92
C GLY A 105 1.40 0.07 17.56
N GLU A 106 1.20 1.12 16.76
CA GLU A 106 1.81 1.22 15.41
C GLU A 106 3.35 1.17 15.46
N SER A 107 3.97 1.74 16.50
CA SER A 107 5.42 1.65 16.74
C SER A 107 5.86 0.23 17.04
N ASP A 108 5.12 -0.46 17.91
CA ASP A 108 5.48 -1.77 18.42
C ASP A 108 5.31 -2.82 17.32
N ILE A 109 4.23 -2.70 16.53
CA ILE A 109 3.99 -3.51 15.35
C ILE A 109 5.13 -3.36 14.34
N LYS A 110 5.65 -2.15 14.10
CA LYS A 110 6.77 -1.94 13.16
C LYS A 110 8.05 -2.64 13.59
N ILE A 111 8.33 -2.72 14.89
CA ILE A 111 9.49 -3.46 15.42
C ILE A 111 9.34 -4.95 15.10
N ILE A 112 8.17 -5.52 15.38
CA ILE A 112 7.89 -6.95 15.13
C ILE A 112 7.89 -7.25 13.62
N GLN A 113 7.25 -6.40 12.81
CA GLN A 113 7.25 -6.54 11.35
C GLN A 113 8.67 -6.49 10.77
N SER A 114 9.53 -5.61 11.28
CA SER A 114 10.94 -5.52 10.89
C SER A 114 11.69 -6.84 11.13
N GLN A 115 11.47 -7.49 12.29
CA GLN A 115 12.07 -8.79 12.60
C GLN A 115 11.52 -9.92 11.71
N ILE A 116 10.21 -9.93 11.45
CA ILE A 116 9.59 -10.92 10.57
C ILE A 116 10.12 -10.79 9.14
N VAL A 117 10.28 -9.57 8.63
CA VAL A 117 10.88 -9.34 7.29
C VAL A 117 12.33 -9.78 7.24
N SER A 118 13.11 -9.52 8.30
CA SER A 118 14.50 -10.00 8.41
C SER A 118 14.55 -11.54 8.31
N PHE A 119 13.65 -12.23 9.02
CA PHE A 119 13.54 -13.68 8.95
C PHE A 119 13.25 -14.18 7.53
N TYR A 120 12.26 -13.60 6.83
CA TYR A 120 11.95 -14.01 5.46
C TYR A 120 13.09 -13.74 4.49
N PHE A 121 13.79 -12.61 4.60
CA PHE A 121 14.96 -12.36 3.75
C PHE A 121 16.06 -13.38 3.98
N LYS A 122 16.36 -13.71 5.25
CA LYS A 122 17.34 -14.76 5.58
C LYS A 122 16.89 -16.14 5.08
N LEU A 123 15.60 -16.46 5.18
CA LEU A 123 15.04 -17.69 4.63
C LEU A 123 15.27 -17.73 3.12
N PHE A 124 14.93 -16.66 2.40
CA PHE A 124 15.06 -16.59 0.94
C PHE A 124 16.49 -16.61 0.42
N GLU A 125 17.45 -16.02 1.14
CA GLU A 125 18.88 -16.09 0.79
C GLU A 125 19.38 -17.55 0.77
N ASN A 126 18.88 -18.41 1.67
CA ASN A 126 19.26 -19.82 1.72
C ASN A 126 18.64 -20.68 0.59
N ILE A 127 17.72 -20.12 -0.21
CA ILE A 127 16.93 -20.84 -1.22
C ILE A 127 17.25 -20.37 -2.65
N GLU A 128 18.07 -19.33 -2.79
CA GLU A 128 18.24 -18.55 -4.03
C GLU A 128 18.73 -19.37 -5.24
N ASP A 129 19.29 -20.56 -5.02
CA ASP A 129 19.81 -21.44 -6.07
C ASP A 129 18.71 -22.11 -6.93
N ASN A 130 17.44 -22.10 -6.50
CA ASN A 130 16.36 -22.74 -7.23
C ASN A 130 15.62 -21.80 -8.21
N LYS A 131 15.99 -21.90 -9.50
CA LYS A 131 15.38 -21.13 -10.61
C LYS A 131 13.85 -21.28 -10.72
N THR A 132 13.26 -22.38 -10.26
CA THR A 132 11.82 -22.64 -10.39
C THR A 132 10.98 -21.69 -9.54
N ILE A 133 11.49 -21.24 -8.39
CA ILE A 133 10.77 -20.38 -7.45
C ILE A 133 11.35 -18.96 -7.36
N GLN A 134 12.44 -18.68 -8.06
CA GLN A 134 13.12 -17.38 -8.04
C GLN A 134 12.18 -16.22 -8.39
N ASN A 135 11.38 -16.36 -9.45
CA ASN A 135 10.38 -15.36 -9.82
C ASN A 135 9.35 -15.12 -8.70
N SER A 136 8.90 -16.19 -8.03
CA SER A 136 7.96 -16.08 -6.91
C SER A 136 8.60 -15.39 -5.71
N LEU A 137 9.88 -15.69 -5.43
CA LEU A 137 10.65 -15.05 -4.37
C LEU A 137 10.84 -13.56 -4.65
N ASP A 138 11.18 -13.17 -5.87
CA ASP A 138 11.40 -11.77 -6.25
C ASP A 138 10.12 -10.93 -6.12
N ILE A 139 8.98 -11.48 -6.58
CA ILE A 139 7.68 -10.81 -6.44
C ILE A 139 7.33 -10.60 -4.95
N ILE A 140 7.55 -11.61 -4.10
CA ILE A 140 7.25 -11.50 -2.67
C ILE A 140 8.25 -10.57 -1.96
N LYS A 141 9.54 -10.63 -2.31
CA LYS A 141 10.56 -9.70 -1.79
C LYS A 141 10.17 -8.25 -2.10
N GLU A 142 9.73 -7.98 -3.33
CA GLU A 142 9.27 -6.64 -3.72
C GLU A 142 8.01 -6.23 -2.96
N GLU A 143 7.05 -7.13 -2.77
CA GLU A 143 5.85 -6.83 -2.00
C GLU A 143 6.16 -6.51 -0.52
N LEU A 144 7.05 -7.28 0.11
CA LEU A 144 7.52 -7.01 1.48
C LEU A 144 8.18 -5.63 1.54
N ARG A 145 8.95 -5.26 0.51
CA ARG A 145 9.58 -3.95 0.42
C ARG A 145 8.56 -2.83 0.33
N VAL A 146 7.54 -2.97 -0.51
CA VAL A 146 6.45 -1.99 -0.64
C VAL A 146 5.74 -1.81 0.71
N LYS A 147 5.38 -2.90 1.39
CA LYS A 147 4.62 -2.85 2.65
C LYS A 147 5.39 -2.32 3.85
N VAL A 148 6.67 -2.66 4.00
CA VAL A 148 7.44 -2.30 5.20
C VAL A 148 8.28 -1.04 5.00
N PHE A 149 8.83 -0.84 3.81
CA PHE A 149 9.70 0.30 3.53
C PHE A 149 9.02 1.42 2.74
N ASN A 150 7.72 1.31 2.45
CA ASN A 150 6.98 2.25 1.60
C ASN A 150 7.70 2.50 0.26
N SER A 151 8.20 1.41 -0.35
CA SER A 151 8.97 1.43 -1.60
C SER A 151 10.29 2.23 -1.54
N SER A 152 10.77 2.62 -0.36
CA SER A 152 12.03 3.34 -0.20
C SER A 152 13.25 2.43 -0.38
N ASN A 153 14.05 2.70 -1.41
CA ASN A 153 15.29 1.96 -1.68
C ASN A 153 16.34 2.17 -0.59
N SER A 154 16.54 3.41 -0.13
CA SER A 154 17.52 3.72 0.90
C SER A 154 17.24 2.96 2.21
N LYS A 155 15.98 2.95 2.66
CA LYS A 155 15.58 2.18 3.84
C LYS A 155 15.83 0.68 3.68
N MET A 156 15.53 0.13 2.51
CA MET A 156 15.78 -1.28 2.22
C MET A 156 17.27 -1.60 2.20
N GLU A 157 18.10 -0.76 1.58
CA GLU A 157 19.54 -0.96 1.53
C GLU A 157 20.17 -0.90 2.93
N ASP A 158 19.77 0.08 3.74
CA ASP A 158 20.25 0.18 5.12
C ASP A 158 19.76 -1.01 5.96
N PHE A 159 18.53 -1.46 5.76
CA PHE A 159 18.02 -2.68 6.39
C PHE A 159 18.83 -3.91 5.98
N LYS A 160 19.16 -4.07 4.70
CA LYS A 160 19.99 -5.18 4.19
C LYS A 160 21.39 -5.17 4.82
N LYS A 161 22.04 -3.99 4.91
CA LYS A 161 23.34 -3.86 5.59
C LYS A 161 23.27 -4.31 7.04
N LEU A 162 22.19 -3.97 7.75
CA LEU A 162 22.01 -4.37 9.15
C LEU A 162 21.90 -5.89 9.30
N ILE A 163 21.06 -6.55 8.48
CA ILE A 163 20.86 -8.01 8.59
C ILE A 163 22.07 -8.83 8.13
N GLN A 164 22.87 -8.30 7.21
CA GLN A 164 24.07 -8.96 6.66
C GLN A 164 25.35 -8.67 7.47
N THR A 165 25.26 -7.89 8.55
CA THR A 165 26.42 -7.54 9.37
C THR A 165 27.00 -8.79 10.05
N PRO A 166 28.29 -9.15 9.82
CA PRO A 166 28.87 -10.36 10.39
C PRO A 166 29.23 -10.14 11.87
N VAL A 167 28.34 -10.60 12.75
CA VAL A 167 28.50 -10.44 14.22
C VAL A 167 29.73 -11.16 14.77
N ASN A 168 30.24 -12.18 14.05
CA ASN A 168 31.43 -12.95 14.46
C ASN A 168 32.76 -12.27 14.09
N ASP A 169 32.75 -11.20 13.27
CA ASP A 169 33.98 -10.46 12.92
C ASP A 169 34.38 -9.54 14.08
N GLN A 170 35.59 -9.74 14.60
CA GLN A 170 36.15 -8.95 15.70
C GLN A 170 36.18 -7.44 15.38
N ARG A 171 36.39 -7.04 14.13
CA ARG A 171 36.41 -5.62 13.74
C ARG A 171 35.02 -5.01 13.84
N VAL A 172 34.00 -5.75 13.40
CA VAL A 172 32.59 -5.35 13.52
C VAL A 172 32.19 -5.24 14.98
N GLN A 173 32.57 -6.21 15.82
CA GLN A 173 32.30 -6.17 17.25
C GLN A 173 32.90 -4.94 17.92
N ARG A 174 34.18 -4.63 17.67
CA ARG A 174 34.83 -3.43 18.23
C ARG A 174 34.12 -2.15 17.83
N LYS A 175 33.72 -2.03 16.56
CA LYS A 175 32.97 -0.87 16.06
C LYS A 175 31.57 -0.77 16.68
N ALA A 176 30.86 -1.90 16.80
CA ALA A 176 29.54 -1.94 17.42
C ALA A 176 29.59 -1.49 18.89
N ILE A 177 30.59 -1.94 19.65
CA ILE A 177 30.79 -1.52 21.05
C ILE A 177 31.20 -0.04 21.13
N TYR A 178 32.03 0.44 20.21
CA TYR A 178 32.41 1.85 20.14
C TYR A 178 31.20 2.78 19.91
N GLU A 179 30.25 2.38 19.07
CA GLU A 179 29.06 3.17 18.74
C GLU A 179 27.89 2.97 19.73
N LEU A 180 27.95 1.95 20.59
CA LEU A 180 26.83 1.51 21.43
C LEU A 180 26.21 2.62 22.28
N PHE A 181 27.02 3.47 22.91
CA PHE A 181 26.52 4.56 23.74
C PHE A 181 25.68 5.57 22.93
N ASN A 182 26.15 5.91 21.72
CA ASN A 182 25.43 6.81 20.82
C ASN A 182 24.12 6.18 20.35
N VAL A 183 24.14 4.88 20.02
CA VAL A 183 22.95 4.11 19.65
C VAL A 183 21.88 4.16 20.76
N ILE A 184 22.26 3.86 22.01
CA ILE A 184 21.35 3.91 23.16
C ILE A 184 20.77 5.33 23.34
N THR A 185 21.61 6.35 23.18
CA THR A 185 21.19 7.75 23.28
C THR A 185 20.17 8.12 22.21
N GLU A 186 20.39 7.74 20.95
CA GLU A 186 19.44 8.00 19.86
C GLU A 186 18.11 7.26 20.02
N LEU A 187 18.14 5.99 20.47
CA LEU A 187 16.93 5.22 20.76
C LEU A 187 16.06 5.85 21.87
N SER A 188 16.68 6.59 22.80
CA SER A 188 15.95 7.29 23.85
C SER A 188 15.21 8.54 23.33
N LYS A 189 15.79 9.25 22.35
CA LYS A 189 15.23 10.49 21.77
C LYS A 189 13.97 10.25 20.97
N SER A 190 13.84 9.11 20.29
CA SER A 190 12.66 8.79 19.49
C SER A 190 11.39 8.62 20.33
N ASN A 191 11.55 8.25 21.61
CA ASN A 191 10.43 8.04 22.53
C ASN A 191 10.02 9.34 23.26
N SER A 192 10.91 10.33 23.36
CA SER A 192 10.64 11.60 24.03
C SER A 192 10.04 12.64 23.07
N LYS A 193 8.87 12.38 22.47
CA LYS A 193 8.02 13.49 22.00
C LYS A 193 7.39 14.17 23.23
N MET A 194 8.21 14.90 23.99
CA MET A 194 7.76 15.74 25.09
C MET A 194 6.77 16.76 24.52
N ARG A 195 5.49 16.55 24.81
CA ARG A 195 4.40 17.47 24.51
C ARG A 195 4.77 18.84 25.08
N LYS A 196 5.10 19.81 24.22
CA LYS A 196 5.23 21.22 24.63
C LYS A 196 3.98 21.58 25.42
N ARG A 197 4.12 21.72 26.74
CA ARG A 197 3.08 22.16 27.64
C ARG A 197 2.59 23.49 27.07
N ARG A 198 1.35 23.52 26.54
CA ARG A 198 0.73 24.77 26.11
C ARG A 198 0.60 25.64 27.36
N GLN A 199 1.58 26.52 27.57
CA GLN A 199 1.43 27.65 28.48
C GLN A 199 0.40 28.55 27.82
N ASN A 200 -0.88 28.22 28.02
CA ASN A 200 -1.93 29.22 27.92
C ASN A 200 -1.63 30.21 29.05
N LEU A 201 -0.83 31.23 28.75
CA LEU A 201 -0.86 32.48 29.49
C LEU A 201 -2.29 32.97 29.38
N PHE A 202 -3.09 32.70 30.42
CA PHE A 202 -4.27 33.51 30.72
C PHE A 202 -3.79 34.96 30.83
N ARG A 203 -3.78 35.65 29.68
CA ARG A 203 -3.73 37.11 29.63
C ARG A 203 -5.08 37.55 30.16
N GLY A 204 -5.10 37.90 31.44
CA GLY A 204 -6.28 38.42 32.12
C GLY A 204 -6.84 39.60 31.34
N TRP A 205 -8.09 39.48 30.92
CA TRP A 205 -8.91 40.65 30.68
C TRP A 205 -9.17 41.33 32.02
N ARG A 206 -8.45 42.43 32.29
CA ARG A 206 -8.93 43.41 33.25
C ARG A 206 -9.91 44.32 32.51
N ALA A 207 -11.18 44.26 32.88
CA ALA A 207 -12.14 45.30 32.56
C ALA A 207 -11.76 46.57 33.33
N SER A 208 -11.64 47.70 32.63
CA SER A 208 -11.63 49.01 33.29
C SER A 208 -13.07 49.41 33.60
N LYS A 209 -13.26 49.99 34.79
CA LYS A 209 -14.45 50.76 35.14
C LYS A 209 -14.58 51.99 34.26
#